data_AF-A0AAU9NA31-F1
#
_entry.id   AF-A0AAU9NA31-F1
#
_cell.length_a   1.000
_cell.length_b   1.000
_cell.length_c   1.000
_cell.angle_alpha   90.00
_cell.angle_beta   90.00
_cell.angle_gamma   90.00
#
_symmetry.space_group_name_H-M   'P 1'
#
loop_
_entity.id
_entity.type
_entity.pdbx_description
1 polymer ?
#
loop_
_entity_poly.entity_id
_entity_poly.type
_entity_poly.pdbx_seq_one_letter_code
_entity_poly.pdbx_strand_id
1 'polypeptide(L)'
;MMQNCLDAMSLCKWFGYPDFFITFTCNPKWPEVRRFLKDTTLNPEDRPDILCRLFKIKLEALIKDLRENAVFGMVQAVVYTIEFQKRGLPHSHICLFMQPDYKLPTVEHIHQFISAEIPNIHQDPALYSLVKEFMIHGPYGAQNVNCPCMVDNKCSKNFPKNFFEHTSIDHNGFLVYRRKNDGSFVEKSGVQLDNRNVVPYNKYLLKRYQTHINVEWCNQGSSIKYLFKYINKGPDRATVAFVQNNNDCDKDDTVDEIKEYCDCRYLSACEAFWRIYGCDVHYIHPSVMRLPFHLPNQQQVVYGANDDIDNVLNQSSVASSMFTSWMERNKVYKQAKKLTYVEFPTKFVWKLDSKTWKPREVGYSIGRIHSVSPNLGETYFLRILLNKVKGPRSFEEIRMVNGEICPSFRDACYALGLLDDDKEYIEAIKEASLSLNEDQIKNLTLFDIEQILLCNNSSLKKFTRMPLPDDDSVSSSNNRLISEELDYDMPYLKKKFDRLSIALTSEQRNIFDDIMTAIKNNEGGVFFVYGYGGTGKTYLWKTLSTAVRCNAQIVLNVASSGIASLLLTDGRTAHSRFIIPLVLTEVH
;
A
#
# COMPACT_ATOMS: atom_id res chain seq x y z
N MET A 1 -3.80 -12.75 -1.88
CA MET A 1 -3.76 -11.27 -1.93
C MET A 1 -2.43 -10.70 -1.48
N MET A 2 -1.92 -10.99 -0.26
CA MET A 2 -0.65 -10.43 0.22
C MET A 2 0.54 -10.60 -0.75
N GLN A 3 0.66 -11.75 -1.42
CA GLN A 3 1.75 -11.95 -2.39
C GLN A 3 1.65 -11.04 -3.63
N ASN A 4 0.43 -10.74 -4.11
CA ASN A 4 0.23 -9.82 -5.24
C ASN A 4 0.60 -8.38 -4.85
N CYS A 5 0.34 -7.99 -3.59
CA CYS A 5 0.84 -6.73 -3.03
C CYS A 5 2.37 -6.65 -3.12
N LEU A 6 3.05 -7.70 -2.64
CA LEU A 6 4.52 -7.75 -2.64
C LEU A 6 5.10 -7.80 -4.06
N ASP A 7 4.42 -8.46 -5.00
CA ASP A 7 4.79 -8.49 -6.41
C ASP A 7 4.70 -7.07 -7.00
N ALA A 8 3.59 -6.37 -6.80
CA ALA A 8 3.44 -4.99 -7.27
C ALA A 8 4.40 -4.00 -6.58
N MET A 9 4.73 -4.19 -5.29
CA MET A 9 5.77 -3.40 -4.60
C MET A 9 7.16 -3.63 -5.20
N SER A 10 7.41 -4.80 -5.80
CA SER A 10 8.67 -5.06 -6.48
C SER A 10 8.80 -4.25 -7.77
N LEU A 11 7.70 -3.96 -8.46
CA LEU A 11 7.70 -2.98 -9.54
C LEU A 11 8.07 -1.59 -9.03
N CYS A 12 7.55 -1.19 -7.87
CA CYS A 12 7.91 0.11 -7.29
C CYS A 12 9.39 0.21 -6.92
N LYS A 13 9.97 -0.88 -6.41
CA LYS A 13 11.41 -0.96 -6.13
C LYS A 13 12.25 -0.79 -7.41
N TRP A 14 11.76 -1.30 -8.54
CA TRP A 14 12.48 -1.30 -9.82
C TRP A 14 12.30 -0.03 -10.64
N PHE A 15 11.07 0.50 -10.73
CA PHE A 15 10.69 1.59 -11.62
C PHE A 15 10.39 2.91 -10.89
N GLY A 16 10.40 2.89 -9.56
CA GLY A 16 9.97 4.00 -8.70
C GLY A 16 8.46 4.04 -8.51
N TYR A 17 7.93 5.22 -8.21
CA TYR A 17 6.49 5.40 -8.00
C TYR A 17 5.69 5.28 -9.31
N PRO A 18 4.44 4.75 -9.28
CA PRO A 18 3.55 4.80 -10.44
C PRO A 18 3.19 6.25 -10.75
N ASP A 19 3.07 6.58 -12.03
CA ASP A 19 2.84 7.95 -12.55
C ASP A 19 1.35 8.26 -12.80
N PHE A 20 0.56 7.24 -13.14
CA PHE A 20 -0.88 7.39 -13.34
C PHE A 20 -1.66 6.34 -12.58
N PHE A 21 -2.82 6.75 -12.07
CA PHE A 21 -3.86 5.88 -11.56
C PHE A 21 -5.13 6.06 -12.36
N ILE A 22 -5.64 4.94 -12.89
CA ILE A 22 -6.82 4.94 -13.74
C ILE A 22 -7.84 4.00 -13.12
N THR A 23 -9.07 4.49 -12.97
CA THR A 23 -10.19 3.61 -12.66
C THR A 23 -11.06 3.46 -13.90
N PHE A 24 -11.52 2.23 -14.18
CA PHE A 24 -12.30 1.93 -15.37
C PHE A 24 -13.47 1.02 -14.99
N THR A 25 -14.69 1.50 -15.20
CA THR A 25 -15.91 0.81 -14.77
C THR A 25 -16.62 0.19 -15.96
N CYS A 26 -17.26 -0.96 -15.76
CA CYS A 26 -18.17 -1.53 -16.77
C CYS A 26 -19.36 -0.60 -17.03
N ASN A 27 -19.71 -0.39 -18.30
CA ASN A 27 -20.90 0.36 -18.69
C ASN A 27 -22.01 -0.57 -19.21
N PRO A 28 -23.11 -0.75 -18.47
CA PRO A 28 -24.25 -1.56 -18.92
C PRO A 28 -24.97 -0.98 -20.16
N LYS A 29 -24.74 0.30 -20.48
CA LYS A 29 -25.33 1.00 -21.63
C LYS A 29 -24.51 0.89 -22.91
N TRP A 30 -23.42 0.11 -22.92
CA TRP A 30 -22.65 -0.08 -24.14
C TRP A 30 -23.54 -0.55 -25.31
N PRO A 31 -23.31 -0.06 -26.54
CA PRO A 31 -24.13 -0.41 -27.70
C PRO A 31 -24.24 -1.93 -27.93
N GLU A 32 -23.17 -2.68 -27.63
CA GLU A 32 -23.12 -4.12 -27.75
C GLU A 32 -24.09 -4.82 -26.79
N VAL A 33 -24.23 -4.32 -25.56
CA VAL A 33 -25.19 -4.83 -24.55
C VAL A 33 -26.62 -4.52 -25.00
N ARG A 34 -26.89 -3.27 -25.39
CA ARG A 34 -28.22 -2.84 -25.85
C ARG A 34 -28.67 -3.61 -27.09
N ARG A 35 -27.77 -3.84 -28.04
CA ARG A 35 -28.05 -4.64 -29.23
C ARG A 35 -28.37 -6.08 -28.87
N PHE A 36 -27.65 -6.67 -27.92
CA PHE A 36 -27.88 -8.04 -27.49
C PHE A 36 -29.25 -8.20 -26.79
N LEU A 37 -29.67 -7.22 -25.99
CA LEU A 37 -30.91 -7.27 -25.21
C LEU A 37 -32.14 -6.73 -25.95
N LYS A 38 -31.98 -6.25 -27.19
CA LYS A 38 -32.99 -5.49 -27.93
C LYS A 38 -34.37 -6.16 -27.96
N ASP A 39 -34.40 -7.47 -28.12
CA ASP A 39 -35.62 -8.26 -28.28
C ASP A 39 -35.99 -9.04 -26.99
N THR A 40 -35.52 -8.56 -25.84
CA THR A 40 -35.73 -9.20 -24.53
C THR A 40 -36.32 -8.22 -23.52
N THR A 41 -36.96 -8.75 -22.48
CA THR A 41 -37.42 -7.97 -21.31
C THR A 41 -36.35 -7.85 -20.22
N LEU A 42 -35.14 -8.35 -20.47
CA LEU A 42 -34.06 -8.40 -19.49
C LEU A 42 -33.33 -7.07 -19.42
N ASN A 43 -32.94 -6.69 -18.21
CA ASN A 43 -32.04 -5.58 -17.98
C ASN A 43 -30.57 -6.03 -18.16
N PRO A 44 -29.64 -5.12 -18.47
CA PRO A 44 -28.22 -5.41 -18.51
C PRO A 44 -27.70 -6.15 -17.27
N GLU A 45 -28.18 -5.78 -16.08
CA GLU A 45 -27.76 -6.38 -14.81
C GLU A 45 -28.15 -7.86 -14.70
N ASP A 46 -29.17 -8.31 -15.44
CA ASP A 46 -29.61 -9.70 -15.48
C ASP A 46 -28.68 -10.59 -16.32
N ARG A 47 -27.72 -9.99 -17.05
CA ARG A 47 -26.75 -10.68 -17.92
C ARG A 47 -25.29 -10.39 -17.52
N PRO A 48 -24.87 -10.78 -16.30
CA PRO A 48 -23.51 -10.61 -15.82
C PRO A 48 -22.48 -11.34 -16.68
N ASP A 49 -22.88 -12.44 -17.32
CA ASP A 49 -22.07 -13.21 -18.26
C ASP A 49 -21.59 -12.36 -19.46
N ILE A 50 -22.43 -11.47 -19.98
CA ILE A 50 -22.12 -10.58 -21.10
C ILE A 50 -21.36 -9.36 -20.61
N LEU A 51 -21.79 -8.77 -19.49
CA LEU A 51 -21.14 -7.59 -18.91
C LEU A 51 -19.67 -7.89 -18.58
N CYS A 52 -19.39 -9.03 -17.94
CA CYS A 52 -18.02 -9.46 -17.64
C CYS A 52 -17.19 -9.69 -18.90
N ARG A 53 -17.76 -10.34 -19.92
CA ARG A 53 -17.06 -10.62 -21.18
C ARG A 53 -16.72 -9.33 -21.93
N LEU A 54 -17.68 -8.42 -22.09
CA LEU A 54 -17.45 -7.13 -22.74
C LEU A 54 -16.49 -6.24 -21.95
N PHE A 55 -16.60 -6.23 -20.62
CA PHE A 55 -15.66 -5.50 -19.78
C PHE A 55 -14.23 -6.01 -19.96
N LYS A 56 -14.03 -7.34 -19.97
CA LYS A 56 -12.70 -7.95 -20.20
C LYS A 56 -12.12 -7.55 -21.56
N ILE A 57 -12.91 -7.64 -22.63
CA ILE A 57 -12.48 -7.24 -23.99
C ILE A 57 -12.08 -5.76 -24.02
N LYS A 58 -12.89 -4.87 -23.45
CA LYS A 58 -12.61 -3.43 -23.44
C LYS A 58 -11.45 -3.08 -22.52
N LEU A 59 -11.27 -3.80 -21.41
CA LEU A 59 -10.11 -3.64 -20.53
C LEU A 59 -8.82 -4.06 -21.25
N GLU A 60 -8.80 -5.16 -21.98
CA GLU A 60 -7.64 -5.57 -22.77
C GLU A 60 -7.31 -4.56 -23.87
N ALA A 61 -8.33 -4.04 -24.55
CA ALA A 61 -8.16 -2.94 -25.49
C ALA A 61 -7.59 -1.68 -24.82
N LEU A 62 -8.04 -1.35 -23.60
CA LEU A 62 -7.53 -0.23 -22.82
C LEU A 62 -6.05 -0.45 -22.49
N ILE A 63 -5.67 -1.61 -21.97
CA ILE A 63 -4.26 -1.91 -21.66
C ILE A 63 -3.40 -1.86 -22.92
N LYS A 64 -3.91 -2.33 -24.07
CA LYS A 64 -3.23 -2.21 -25.37
C LYS A 64 -3.03 -0.74 -25.77
N ASP A 65 -4.05 0.10 -25.65
CA ASP A 65 -3.93 1.52 -25.95
C ASP A 65 -2.89 2.22 -25.06
N LEU A 66 -2.88 1.89 -23.77
CA LEU A 66 -1.95 2.48 -22.80
C LEU A 66 -0.50 2.06 -23.09
N ARG A 67 -0.26 0.80 -23.48
CA ARG A 67 1.10 0.25 -23.63
C ARG A 67 1.66 0.34 -25.06
N GLU A 68 0.85 0.04 -26.07
CA GLU A 68 1.29 -0.07 -27.46
C GLU A 68 0.99 1.20 -28.25
N ASN A 69 -0.22 1.77 -28.09
CA ASN A 69 -0.59 3.03 -28.76
C ASN A 69 -0.09 4.27 -28.01
N ALA A 70 0.63 4.07 -26.91
CA ALA A 70 1.33 5.10 -26.13
C ALA A 70 0.46 6.34 -25.83
N VAL A 71 -0.80 6.14 -25.41
CA VAL A 71 -1.76 7.23 -25.15
C VAL A 71 -1.21 8.31 -24.20
N PHE A 72 -0.41 7.90 -23.21
CA PHE A 72 0.27 8.80 -22.28
C PHE A 72 1.79 8.90 -22.50
N GLY A 73 2.32 8.24 -23.53
CA GLY A 73 3.75 7.98 -23.72
C GLY A 73 4.14 6.52 -23.47
N MET A 74 5.44 6.24 -23.43
CA MET A 74 5.97 4.88 -23.30
C MET A 74 5.85 4.35 -21.87
N VAL A 75 5.19 3.20 -21.71
CA VAL A 75 4.95 2.54 -20.42
C VAL A 75 6.01 1.46 -20.16
N GLN A 76 6.65 1.50 -18.99
CA GLN A 76 7.57 0.45 -18.51
C GLN A 76 6.84 -0.70 -17.82
N ALA A 77 5.85 -0.38 -16.99
CA ALA A 77 5.11 -1.36 -16.22
C ALA A 77 3.65 -0.96 -16.03
N VAL A 78 2.80 -1.97 -15.88
CA VAL A 78 1.38 -1.84 -15.60
C VAL A 78 0.99 -2.85 -14.54
N VAL A 79 0.23 -2.42 -13.55
CA VAL A 79 -0.44 -3.31 -12.62
C VAL A 79 -1.90 -2.93 -12.55
N TYR A 80 -2.80 -3.91 -12.56
CA TYR A 80 -4.21 -3.64 -12.28
C TYR A 80 -4.86 -4.73 -11.44
N THR A 81 -5.94 -4.36 -10.76
CA THR A 81 -6.81 -5.30 -10.06
C THR A 81 -8.27 -5.02 -10.38
N ILE A 82 -9.06 -6.07 -10.50
CA ILE A 82 -10.51 -6.03 -10.70
C ILE A 82 -11.21 -6.14 -9.36
N GLU A 83 -12.06 -5.16 -9.07
CA GLU A 83 -13.00 -5.13 -7.96
C GLU A 83 -14.42 -5.31 -8.53
N PHE A 84 -15.21 -6.16 -7.88
CA PHE A 84 -16.64 -6.27 -8.17
C PHE A 84 -17.35 -5.43 -7.12
N GLN A 85 -17.77 -4.22 -7.50
CA GLN A 85 -18.40 -3.29 -6.55
C GLN A 85 -19.70 -3.89 -5.98
N LYS A 86 -20.22 -3.37 -4.86
CA LYS A 86 -21.47 -3.85 -4.21
C LYS A 86 -22.70 -3.92 -5.14
N ARG A 87 -22.68 -3.24 -6.29
CA ARG A 87 -23.72 -3.31 -7.35
C ARG A 87 -23.44 -4.37 -8.43
N GLY A 88 -22.45 -5.24 -8.23
CA GLY A 88 -22.08 -6.34 -9.11
C GLY A 88 -21.22 -5.97 -10.32
N LEU A 89 -21.16 -4.71 -10.77
CA LEU A 89 -20.41 -4.38 -11.99
C LEU A 89 -18.89 -4.49 -11.80
N PRO A 90 -18.15 -5.08 -12.77
CA PRO A 90 -16.70 -5.08 -12.77
C PRO A 90 -16.12 -3.66 -12.83
N HIS A 91 -15.07 -3.44 -12.07
CA HIS A 91 -14.35 -2.19 -11.99
C HIS A 91 -12.85 -2.46 -11.84
N SER A 92 -12.00 -1.80 -12.61
CA SER A 92 -10.55 -2.00 -12.51
C SER A 92 -9.85 -0.78 -11.94
N HIS A 93 -8.88 -1.03 -11.07
CA HIS A 93 -7.90 -0.07 -10.58
C HIS A 93 -6.57 -0.35 -11.25
N ILE A 94 -6.05 0.59 -12.04
CA ILE A 94 -4.88 0.43 -12.90
C ILE A 94 -3.81 1.45 -12.48
N CYS A 95 -2.58 1.00 -12.25
CA CYS A 95 -1.41 1.87 -12.06
C CYS A 95 -0.45 1.71 -13.24
N LEU A 96 0.04 2.83 -13.76
CA LEU A 96 1.02 2.87 -14.85
C LEU A 96 2.36 3.42 -14.35
N PHE A 97 3.45 2.83 -14.83
CA PHE A 97 4.82 3.29 -14.62
C PHE A 97 5.39 3.67 -15.98
N MET A 98 5.71 4.95 -16.16
CA MET A 98 6.18 5.52 -17.42
C MET A 98 7.69 5.40 -17.53
N GLN A 99 8.21 5.37 -18.76
CA GLN A 99 9.65 5.50 -19.02
C GLN A 99 10.17 6.85 -18.51
N PRO A 100 11.43 6.94 -18.05
CA PRO A 100 12.02 8.17 -17.52
C PRO A 100 11.78 9.41 -18.39
N ASP A 101 11.94 9.27 -19.71
CA ASP A 101 11.77 10.36 -20.69
C ASP A 101 10.31 10.82 -20.86
N TYR A 102 9.36 10.00 -20.40
CA TYR A 102 7.91 10.24 -20.48
C TYR A 102 7.27 10.47 -19.11
N LYS A 103 8.07 10.52 -18.03
CA LYS A 103 7.58 11.02 -16.75
C LYS A 103 7.26 12.50 -16.97
N LEU A 104 6.07 12.95 -16.58
CA LEU A 104 5.59 14.32 -16.84
C LEU A 104 6.06 15.24 -15.70
N PRO A 105 7.13 16.06 -15.87
CA PRO A 105 7.65 16.86 -14.76
C PRO A 105 6.88 18.17 -14.56
N THR A 106 6.16 18.65 -15.59
CA THR A 106 5.47 19.94 -15.56
C THR A 106 3.96 19.79 -15.63
N VAL A 107 3.29 20.74 -15.00
CA VAL A 107 1.83 20.81 -14.99
C VAL A 107 1.28 20.93 -16.42
N GLU A 108 1.92 21.73 -17.27
CA GLU A 108 1.49 22.00 -18.64
C GLU A 108 1.39 20.71 -19.47
N HIS A 109 2.28 19.74 -19.25
CA HIS A 109 2.21 18.46 -19.92
C HIS A 109 1.02 17.61 -19.42
N ILE A 110 0.66 17.69 -18.14
CA ILE A 110 -0.48 16.95 -17.57
C ILE A 110 -1.80 17.42 -18.20
N HIS A 111 -1.95 18.71 -18.49
CA HIS A 111 -3.14 19.28 -19.13
C HIS A 111 -3.45 18.70 -20.51
N GLN A 112 -2.43 18.18 -21.22
CA GLN A 112 -2.62 17.55 -22.52
C GLN A 112 -3.36 16.21 -22.39
N PHE A 113 -3.20 15.55 -21.24
CA PHE A 113 -3.69 14.20 -21.00
C PHE A 113 -4.91 14.14 -20.08
N ILE A 114 -5.00 15.04 -19.10
CA ILE A 114 -6.06 15.02 -18.08
C ILE A 114 -6.81 16.36 -18.09
N SER A 115 -8.13 16.28 -18.13
CA SER A 115 -9.03 17.42 -17.98
C SER A 115 -10.02 17.16 -16.85
N ALA A 116 -10.36 18.19 -16.09
CA ALA A 116 -11.41 18.18 -15.09
C ALA A 116 -12.46 19.26 -15.38
N GLU A 117 -12.70 19.53 -16.67
CA GLU A 117 -13.57 20.59 -17.17
C GLU A 117 -14.67 20.03 -18.09
N ILE A 118 -15.82 20.69 -18.10
CA ILE A 118 -16.91 20.49 -19.04
C ILE A 118 -16.45 21.05 -20.39
N PRO A 119 -16.42 20.24 -21.47
CA PRO A 119 -16.02 20.72 -22.78
C PRO A 119 -17.10 21.62 -23.38
N ASN A 120 -16.72 22.51 -24.29
CA ASN A 120 -17.68 23.38 -24.96
C ASN A 120 -18.62 22.57 -25.87
N ILE A 121 -19.94 22.69 -25.66
CA ILE A 121 -20.96 21.94 -26.41
C ILE A 121 -20.96 22.22 -27.92
N HIS A 122 -20.59 23.44 -28.33
CA HIS A 122 -20.55 23.83 -29.74
C HIS A 122 -19.28 23.35 -30.44
N GLN A 123 -18.19 23.15 -29.70
CA GLN A 123 -16.92 22.67 -30.27
C GLN A 123 -16.84 21.14 -30.29
N ASP A 124 -17.29 20.48 -29.22
CA ASP A 124 -17.21 19.02 -29.09
C ASP A 124 -18.47 18.46 -28.41
N PRO A 125 -19.62 18.43 -29.11
CA PRO A 125 -20.89 17.99 -28.55
C PRO A 125 -20.85 16.52 -28.09
N ALA A 126 -20.05 15.69 -28.78
CA ALA A 126 -19.84 14.29 -28.41
C ALA A 126 -19.14 14.16 -27.06
N LEU A 127 -18.02 14.86 -26.86
CA LEU A 127 -17.33 14.84 -25.56
C LEU A 127 -18.19 15.45 -24.45
N TYR A 128 -18.92 16.54 -24.75
CA TYR A 128 -19.85 17.15 -23.79
C TYR A 128 -20.89 16.14 -23.31
N SER A 129 -21.53 15.41 -24.23
CA SER A 129 -22.50 14.38 -23.87
C SER A 129 -21.89 13.27 -23.00
N LEU A 130 -20.67 12.83 -23.33
CA LEU A 130 -19.97 11.79 -22.56
C LEU A 130 -19.54 12.27 -21.18
N VAL A 131 -19.06 13.51 -21.05
CA VAL A 131 -18.69 14.11 -19.77
C VAL A 131 -19.93 14.26 -18.90
N LYS A 132 -21.02 14.80 -19.46
CA LYS A 132 -22.33 14.90 -18.80
C LYS A 132 -22.81 13.55 -18.26
N GLU A 133 -22.70 12.50 -19.06
CA GLU A 133 -23.20 11.18 -18.67
C GLU A 133 -22.30 10.46 -17.67
N PHE A 134 -20.99 10.45 -17.90
CA PHE A 134 -20.06 9.55 -17.20
C PHE A 134 -19.12 10.25 -16.23
N MET A 135 -18.76 11.51 -16.45
CA MET A 135 -17.70 12.20 -15.69
C MET A 135 -18.23 13.19 -14.67
N ILE A 136 -19.54 13.38 -14.55
CA ILE A 136 -20.12 14.34 -13.60
C ILE A 136 -20.52 13.63 -12.31
N HIS A 137 -19.84 13.99 -11.23
CA HIS A 137 -20.15 13.54 -9.88
C HIS A 137 -21.37 14.29 -9.35
N GLY A 138 -22.41 13.53 -8.97
CA GLY A 138 -23.67 14.06 -8.43
C GLY A 138 -24.88 13.88 -9.36
N PRO A 139 -26.06 14.38 -8.94
CA PRO A 139 -26.31 15.21 -7.75
C PRO A 139 -26.19 14.46 -6.40
N TYR A 140 -25.77 15.16 -5.34
CA TYR A 140 -25.61 14.68 -3.95
C TYR A 140 -25.89 15.85 -2.98
N GLY A 141 -25.93 15.62 -1.67
CA GLY A 141 -26.26 16.67 -0.68
C GLY A 141 -27.77 16.83 -0.49
N ALA A 142 -28.25 18.03 -0.17
CA ALA A 142 -29.68 18.33 0.02
C ALA A 142 -30.55 17.98 -1.21
N GLN A 143 -29.92 17.89 -2.39
CA GLN A 143 -30.57 17.56 -3.66
C GLN A 143 -30.66 16.05 -3.93
N ASN A 144 -29.88 15.22 -3.23
CA ASN A 144 -29.97 13.75 -3.24
C ASN A 144 -29.23 13.16 -2.01
N VAL A 145 -29.91 13.15 -0.86
CA VAL A 145 -29.34 12.74 0.44
C VAL A 145 -28.99 11.25 0.46
N ASN A 146 -29.67 10.43 -0.34
CA ASN A 146 -29.49 8.98 -0.43
C ASN A 146 -28.33 8.55 -1.37
N CYS A 147 -27.56 9.49 -1.90
CA CYS A 147 -26.45 9.15 -2.79
C CYS A 147 -25.36 8.37 -2.00
N PRO A 148 -24.85 7.22 -2.49
CA PRO A 148 -23.91 6.37 -1.73
C PRO A 148 -22.60 7.03 -1.31
N CYS A 149 -22.24 8.15 -1.94
CA CYS A 149 -21.05 8.92 -1.57
C CYS A 149 -21.28 9.86 -0.39
N MET A 150 -22.54 10.10 0.00
CA MET A 150 -22.90 10.94 1.14
C MET A 150 -22.56 10.22 2.42
N VAL A 151 -21.74 10.87 3.24
CA VAL A 151 -21.49 10.43 4.60
C VAL A 151 -21.52 11.66 5.48
N ASP A 152 -22.36 11.61 6.50
CA ASP A 152 -22.56 12.69 7.46
C ASP A 152 -22.83 14.03 6.74
N ASN A 153 -23.85 14.02 5.87
CA ASN A 153 -24.27 15.17 5.03
C ASN A 153 -23.20 15.80 4.11
N LYS A 154 -22.04 15.15 3.95
CA LYS A 154 -20.96 15.60 3.06
C LYS A 154 -20.58 14.51 2.08
N CYS A 155 -20.10 14.91 0.90
CA CYS A 155 -19.57 13.96 -0.05
C CYS A 155 -18.22 13.44 0.44
N SER A 156 -18.11 12.12 0.66
CA SER A 156 -16.86 11.41 1.01
C SER A 156 -15.72 11.56 -0.01
N LYS A 157 -16.03 12.06 -1.21
CA LYS A 157 -15.06 12.37 -2.28
C LYS A 157 -14.70 13.85 -2.35
N ASN A 158 -15.16 14.65 -1.38
CA ASN A 158 -14.92 16.09 -1.26
C ASN A 158 -15.34 16.86 -2.52
N PHE A 159 -16.51 16.55 -3.05
CA PHE A 159 -17.15 17.33 -4.10
C PHE A 159 -18.25 18.22 -3.48
N PRO A 160 -18.54 19.42 -4.06
CA PRO A 160 -17.87 19.99 -5.22
C PRO A 160 -16.43 20.42 -4.89
N LYS A 161 -15.53 20.33 -5.88
CA LYS A 161 -14.14 20.81 -5.75
C LYS A 161 -14.11 22.35 -5.78
N ASN A 162 -12.96 22.94 -5.48
CA ASN A 162 -12.78 24.39 -5.66
C ASN A 162 -12.45 24.72 -7.12
N PHE A 163 -12.77 25.94 -7.54
CA PHE A 163 -12.30 26.47 -8.82
C PHE A 163 -10.82 26.82 -8.73
N PHE A 164 -10.10 26.60 -9.84
CA PHE A 164 -8.68 26.93 -9.99
C PHE A 164 -8.40 27.26 -11.46
N GLU A 165 -7.68 28.36 -11.70
CA GLU A 165 -7.33 28.82 -13.06
C GLU A 165 -6.19 28.03 -13.71
N HIS A 166 -5.34 27.40 -12.90
CA HIS A 166 -4.25 26.54 -13.35
C HIS A 166 -4.19 25.28 -12.49
N THR A 167 -3.70 24.20 -13.06
CA THR A 167 -3.39 23.01 -12.25
C THR A 167 -2.18 23.32 -11.38
N SER A 168 -2.14 22.82 -10.15
CA SER A 168 -1.01 23.03 -9.24
C SER A 168 -0.83 21.82 -8.34
N ILE A 169 0.31 21.75 -7.67
CA ILE A 169 0.57 20.75 -6.65
C ILE A 169 0.34 21.42 -5.30
N ASP A 170 -0.54 20.86 -4.47
CA ASP A 170 -0.82 21.41 -3.15
C ASP A 170 0.33 21.16 -2.15
N HIS A 171 0.22 21.73 -0.95
CA HIS A 171 1.25 21.59 0.10
C HIS A 171 1.46 20.15 0.58
N ASN A 172 0.49 19.26 0.32
CA ASN A 172 0.57 17.84 0.63
C ASN A 172 1.06 17.02 -0.57
N GLY A 173 1.35 17.70 -1.69
CA GLY A 173 1.87 17.09 -2.88
C GLY A 173 0.83 16.44 -3.81
N PHE A 174 -0.45 16.69 -3.57
CA PHE A 174 -1.53 16.23 -4.46
C PHE A 174 -1.76 17.22 -5.59
N LEU A 175 -2.05 16.68 -6.77
CA LEU A 175 -2.39 17.48 -7.92
C LEU A 175 -3.81 18.04 -7.77
N VAL A 176 -3.92 19.35 -7.90
CA VAL A 176 -5.18 20.09 -7.94
C VAL A 176 -5.41 20.50 -9.38
N TYR A 177 -6.32 19.84 -10.07
CA TYR A 177 -6.60 20.13 -11.47
C TYR A 177 -7.31 21.47 -11.65
N ARG A 178 -6.97 22.15 -12.74
CA ARG A 178 -7.68 23.33 -13.23
C ARG A 178 -9.18 23.03 -13.39
N ARG A 179 -9.99 23.95 -12.87
CA ARG A 179 -11.45 23.98 -12.97
C ARG A 179 -11.86 25.44 -13.09
N LYS A 180 -12.09 25.92 -14.32
CA LYS A 180 -12.47 27.31 -14.57
C LYS A 180 -13.87 27.62 -14.07
N ASN A 181 -14.07 28.85 -13.61
CA ASN A 181 -15.40 29.40 -13.35
C ASN A 181 -15.87 30.18 -14.58
N ASP A 182 -16.15 29.47 -15.67
CA ASP A 182 -16.50 30.03 -16.97
C ASP A 182 -18.01 30.02 -17.27
N GLY A 183 -18.83 29.70 -16.25
CA GLY A 183 -20.28 29.57 -16.40
C GLY A 183 -20.72 28.27 -17.09
N SER A 184 -19.81 27.37 -17.45
CA SER A 184 -20.18 26.07 -18.03
C SER A 184 -20.88 25.19 -17.00
N PHE A 185 -22.02 24.63 -17.38
CA PHE A 185 -22.77 23.69 -16.55
C PHE A 185 -23.38 22.57 -17.39
N VAL A 186 -23.68 21.45 -16.74
CA VAL A 186 -24.58 20.41 -17.24
C VAL A 186 -25.79 20.29 -16.34
N GLU A 187 -26.94 19.94 -16.91
CA GLU A 187 -28.13 19.66 -16.12
C GLU A 187 -28.32 18.15 -15.91
N LYS A 188 -28.46 17.74 -14.64
CA LYS A 188 -28.67 16.34 -14.24
C LYS A 188 -29.71 16.27 -13.14
N SER A 189 -30.83 15.58 -13.40
CA SER A 189 -31.98 15.49 -12.48
C SER A 189 -32.49 16.86 -12.01
N GLY A 190 -32.57 17.84 -12.91
CA GLY A 190 -33.03 19.21 -12.61
C GLY A 190 -32.00 20.09 -11.87
N VAL A 191 -30.77 19.62 -11.70
CA VAL A 191 -29.69 20.35 -11.03
C VAL A 191 -28.62 20.76 -12.03
N GLN A 192 -28.22 22.03 -11.99
CA GLN A 192 -27.05 22.54 -12.73
C GLN A 192 -25.76 22.22 -11.96
N LEU A 193 -24.87 21.48 -12.60
CA LEU A 193 -23.57 21.07 -12.06
C LEU A 193 -22.46 21.64 -12.94
N ASP A 194 -21.50 22.33 -12.33
CA ASP A 194 -20.43 23.04 -13.03
C ASP A 194 -19.09 22.26 -13.02
N ASN A 195 -18.00 22.92 -13.44
CA ASN A 195 -16.66 22.34 -13.49
C ASN A 195 -16.17 21.77 -12.14
N ARG A 196 -16.75 22.17 -10.99
CA ARG A 196 -16.39 21.62 -9.67
C ARG A 196 -16.83 20.18 -9.48
N ASN A 197 -17.78 19.70 -10.30
CA ASN A 197 -18.36 18.37 -10.24
C ASN A 197 -17.71 17.35 -11.18
N VAL A 198 -16.77 17.79 -12.02
CA VAL A 198 -16.16 16.92 -13.04
C VAL A 198 -15.11 15.99 -12.40
N VAL A 199 -15.21 14.70 -12.64
CA VAL A 199 -14.19 13.70 -12.34
C VAL A 199 -13.08 13.80 -13.39
N PRO A 200 -11.79 13.88 -13.02
CA PRO A 200 -10.68 13.98 -13.97
C PRO A 200 -10.68 12.85 -15.01
N TYR A 201 -10.50 13.19 -16.28
CA TYR A 201 -10.61 12.24 -17.38
C TYR A 201 -9.63 12.53 -18.51
N ASN A 202 -9.33 11.50 -19.30
CA ASN A 202 -8.66 11.65 -20.59
C ASN A 202 -9.69 11.68 -21.72
N LYS A 203 -9.62 12.71 -22.59
CA LYS A 203 -10.59 12.94 -23.67
C LYS A 203 -10.66 11.78 -24.66
N TYR A 204 -9.51 11.24 -25.05
CA TYR A 204 -9.42 10.13 -26.02
C TYR A 204 -10.01 8.84 -25.44
N LEU A 205 -9.59 8.47 -24.23
CA LEU A 205 -10.08 7.24 -23.58
C LEU A 205 -11.59 7.31 -23.31
N LEU A 206 -12.10 8.47 -22.87
CA LEU A 206 -13.54 8.65 -22.64
C LEU A 206 -14.34 8.48 -23.94
N LYS A 207 -13.91 9.09 -25.05
CA LYS A 207 -14.56 8.93 -26.36
C LYS A 207 -14.56 7.50 -26.86
N ARG A 208 -13.43 6.81 -26.68
CA ARG A 208 -13.24 5.44 -27.18
C ARG A 208 -14.04 4.41 -26.38
N TYR A 209 -14.04 4.53 -25.05
CA TYR A 209 -14.62 3.50 -24.17
C TYR A 209 -16.01 3.83 -23.65
N GLN A 210 -16.44 5.09 -23.73
CA GLN A 210 -17.80 5.53 -23.38
C GLN A 210 -18.26 4.97 -22.03
N THR A 211 -17.46 5.17 -21.00
CA THR A 211 -17.73 4.67 -19.65
C THR A 211 -17.16 5.63 -18.60
N HIS A 212 -17.50 5.38 -17.34
CA HIS A 212 -16.83 6.04 -16.24
C HIS A 212 -15.34 5.62 -16.18
N ILE A 213 -14.45 6.56 -16.52
CA ILE A 213 -12.99 6.39 -16.48
C ILE A 213 -12.34 7.59 -15.77
N ASN A 214 -11.89 7.39 -14.54
CA ASN A 214 -11.14 8.42 -13.81
C ASN A 214 -9.65 8.29 -14.16
N VAL A 215 -8.97 9.38 -14.48
CA VAL A 215 -7.52 9.39 -14.73
C VAL A 215 -6.88 10.40 -13.80
N GLU A 216 -6.03 9.92 -12.91
CA GLU A 216 -5.32 10.71 -11.91
C GLU A 216 -3.81 10.62 -12.15
N TRP A 217 -3.10 11.73 -12.09
CA TRP A 217 -1.65 11.72 -12.00
C TRP A 217 -1.23 11.44 -10.55
N CYS A 218 -0.39 10.42 -10.37
CA CYS A 218 0.11 9.99 -9.07
C CYS A 218 1.64 10.12 -9.12
N ASN A 219 2.28 10.83 -8.19
CA ASN A 219 3.75 10.84 -8.17
C ASN A 219 4.33 10.91 -6.75
N GLN A 220 3.60 10.40 -5.75
CA GLN A 220 4.05 10.50 -4.35
C GLN A 220 3.87 9.20 -3.57
N GLY A 221 4.83 8.93 -2.67
CA GLY A 221 4.88 7.71 -1.87
C GLY A 221 3.73 7.53 -0.89
N SER A 222 3.02 8.60 -0.53
CA SER A 222 1.78 8.56 0.26
C SER A 222 0.63 7.87 -0.50
N SER A 223 0.55 8.05 -1.82
CA SER A 223 -0.48 7.46 -2.68
C SER A 223 -0.27 5.96 -2.90
N ILE A 224 0.96 5.45 -2.86
CA ILE A 224 1.22 4.00 -3.02
C ILE A 224 0.42 3.19 -2.00
N LYS A 225 0.42 3.56 -0.72
CA LYS A 225 -0.34 2.81 0.30
C LYS A 225 -1.85 2.80 0.00
N TYR A 226 -2.36 3.89 -0.56
CA TYR A 226 -3.76 4.03 -0.97
C TYR A 226 -4.09 3.23 -2.23
N LEU A 227 -3.24 3.29 -3.25
CA LEU A 227 -3.37 2.54 -4.51
C LEU A 227 -3.33 1.03 -4.25
N PHE A 228 -2.42 0.60 -3.38
CA PHE A 228 -2.30 -0.80 -2.99
C PHE A 228 -3.42 -1.29 -2.06
N LYS A 229 -4.13 -0.38 -1.36
CA LYS A 229 -5.38 -0.75 -0.69
C LYS A 229 -6.43 -1.26 -1.69
N TYR A 230 -6.56 -0.62 -2.85
CA TYR A 230 -7.51 -1.03 -3.90
C TYR A 230 -7.07 -2.30 -4.63
N ILE A 231 -5.76 -2.53 -4.74
CA ILE A 231 -5.18 -3.77 -5.28
C ILE A 231 -5.36 -4.96 -4.33
N ASN A 232 -5.55 -4.73 -3.03
CA ASN A 232 -5.53 -5.78 -2.00
C ASN A 232 -6.76 -5.80 -1.09
N LYS A 233 -7.86 -5.17 -1.49
CA LYS A 233 -9.11 -5.28 -0.75
C LYS A 233 -9.54 -6.75 -0.74
N GLY A 234 -9.73 -7.29 0.47
CA GLY A 234 -10.27 -8.63 0.67
C GLY A 234 -11.62 -8.81 -0.02
N PRO A 235 -12.05 -10.06 -0.29
CA PRO A 235 -13.42 -10.27 -0.73
C PRO A 235 -14.38 -9.70 0.31
N ASP A 236 -15.53 -9.21 -0.14
CA ASP A 236 -16.58 -8.80 0.77
C ASP A 236 -17.00 -10.02 1.60
N ARG A 237 -16.97 -9.88 2.93
CA ARG A 237 -17.41 -10.91 3.89
C ARG A 237 -18.73 -10.46 4.51
N ALA A 238 -19.63 -11.41 4.71
CA ALA A 238 -20.89 -11.20 5.38
C ALA A 238 -20.97 -12.15 6.57
N THR A 239 -21.19 -11.60 7.75
CA THR A 239 -21.55 -12.39 8.93
C THR A 239 -23.05 -12.66 8.88
N VAL A 240 -23.42 -13.93 8.77
CA VAL A 240 -24.82 -14.38 8.78
C VAL A 240 -25.10 -14.97 10.15
N ALA A 241 -26.08 -14.42 10.86
CA ALA A 241 -26.57 -14.95 12.12
C ALA A 241 -27.78 -15.86 11.86
N PHE A 242 -27.76 -17.08 12.39
CA PHE A 242 -28.90 -17.99 12.32
C PHE A 242 -29.76 -17.83 13.57
N VAL A 243 -30.86 -17.09 13.46
CA VAL A 243 -31.85 -16.99 14.55
C VAL A 243 -32.73 -18.23 14.50
N GLN A 244 -32.63 -19.12 15.49
CA GLN A 244 -33.61 -20.20 15.65
C GLN A 244 -34.97 -19.59 16.05
N ASN A 245 -36.02 -19.90 15.29
CA ASN A 245 -37.39 -19.60 15.69
C ASN A 245 -37.78 -20.56 16.81
N ASN A 246 -37.61 -20.13 18.06
CA ASN A 246 -38.05 -20.88 19.24
C ASN A 246 -39.58 -20.92 19.28
N ASN A 247 -40.18 -21.93 18.66
CA ASN A 247 -41.59 -22.28 18.82
C ASN A 247 -41.82 -23.58 19.59
N ASP A 248 -40.79 -24.22 20.15
CA ASP A 248 -41.00 -25.34 21.07
C ASP A 248 -40.21 -25.15 22.37
N CYS A 249 -40.98 -25.26 23.44
CA CYS A 249 -40.57 -25.18 24.82
C CYS A 249 -39.86 -26.47 25.23
N ASP A 250 -38.54 -26.53 25.05
CA ASP A 250 -37.70 -27.42 25.84
C ASP A 250 -36.43 -26.70 26.31
N LYS A 251 -36.27 -26.68 27.63
CA LYS A 251 -35.17 -26.03 28.34
C LYS A 251 -34.01 -27.00 28.48
N ASP A 252 -33.27 -27.26 27.41
CA ASP A 252 -31.86 -27.70 27.54
C ASP A 252 -31.05 -27.63 26.22
N ASP A 253 -31.10 -26.51 25.50
CA ASP A 253 -30.20 -26.33 24.35
C ASP A 253 -28.97 -25.53 24.76
N THR A 254 -27.84 -26.22 24.79
CA THR A 254 -26.51 -25.64 24.93
C THR A 254 -26.30 -24.65 23.79
N VAL A 255 -26.24 -23.36 24.09
CA VAL A 255 -26.01 -22.29 23.09
C VAL A 255 -24.59 -22.43 22.54
N ASP A 256 -24.48 -22.98 21.32
CA ASP A 256 -23.21 -23.11 20.60
C ASP A 256 -22.98 -21.83 19.78
N GLU A 257 -22.33 -20.83 20.39
CA GLU A 257 -22.00 -19.53 19.78
C GLU A 257 -21.24 -19.67 18.43
N ILE A 258 -20.54 -20.79 18.21
CA ILE A 258 -19.79 -21.07 16.97
C ILE A 258 -20.73 -21.49 15.82
N LYS A 259 -21.87 -22.12 16.13
CA LYS A 259 -22.90 -22.47 15.13
C LYS A 259 -23.86 -21.32 14.82
N GLU A 260 -23.90 -20.29 15.65
CA GLU A 260 -24.86 -19.19 15.54
C GLU A 260 -24.46 -18.15 14.48
N TYR A 261 -23.17 -18.07 14.12
CA TYR A 261 -22.64 -17.10 13.16
C TYR A 261 -21.77 -17.77 12.07
N CYS A 262 -22.18 -17.68 10.80
CA CYS A 262 -21.28 -17.95 9.68
C CYS A 262 -20.58 -16.67 9.22
N ASP A 263 -19.24 -16.65 9.27
CA ASP A 263 -18.46 -15.70 8.48
C ASP A 263 -18.31 -16.23 7.04
N CYS A 264 -19.21 -15.77 6.18
CA CYS A 264 -19.43 -16.28 4.85
C CYS A 264 -18.83 -15.30 3.80
N ARG A 265 -18.18 -15.83 2.75
CA ARG A 265 -17.66 -15.01 1.65
C ARG A 265 -18.78 -14.66 0.66
N TYR A 266 -19.01 -13.38 0.40
CA TYR A 266 -19.93 -12.94 -0.64
C TYR A 266 -19.24 -13.02 -2.02
N LEU A 267 -19.92 -13.63 -2.98
CA LEU A 267 -19.52 -13.65 -4.40
C LEU A 267 -20.65 -13.05 -5.22
N SER A 268 -20.37 -11.94 -5.90
CA SER A 268 -21.33 -11.35 -6.84
C SER A 268 -21.47 -12.23 -8.09
N ALA A 269 -22.60 -12.11 -8.80
CA ALA A 269 -22.81 -12.85 -10.05
C ALA A 269 -21.71 -12.58 -11.08
N CYS A 270 -21.27 -11.32 -11.22
CA CYS A 270 -20.15 -10.96 -12.07
C CYS A 270 -18.82 -11.57 -11.62
N GLU A 271 -18.54 -11.63 -10.31
CA GLU A 271 -17.32 -12.30 -9.81
C GLU A 271 -17.35 -13.80 -10.14
N ALA A 272 -18.52 -14.44 -10.01
CA ALA A 272 -18.70 -15.84 -10.37
C ALA A 272 -18.44 -16.07 -11.86
N PHE A 273 -19.06 -15.29 -12.75
CA PHE A 273 -18.84 -15.42 -14.19
C PHE A 273 -17.40 -15.09 -14.60
N TRP A 274 -16.76 -14.11 -13.97
CA TRP A 274 -15.34 -13.80 -14.19
C TRP A 274 -14.45 -15.01 -13.94
N ARG A 275 -14.72 -15.76 -12.87
CA ARG A 275 -14.00 -17.00 -12.54
C ARG A 275 -14.34 -18.15 -13.47
N ILE A 276 -15.61 -18.31 -13.85
CA ILE A 276 -16.04 -19.33 -14.82
C ILE A 276 -15.29 -19.15 -16.15
N TYR A 277 -15.05 -17.90 -16.56
CA TYR A 277 -14.27 -17.59 -17.75
C TYR A 277 -12.75 -17.76 -17.58
N GLY A 278 -12.27 -18.13 -16.40
CA GLY A 278 -10.83 -18.24 -16.12
C GLY A 278 -10.10 -16.90 -16.17
N CYS A 279 -10.79 -15.77 -15.98
CA CYS A 279 -10.18 -14.46 -16.01
C CYS A 279 -9.45 -14.16 -14.69
N ASP A 280 -8.19 -13.76 -14.78
CA ASP A 280 -7.47 -13.26 -13.62
C ASP A 280 -8.01 -11.92 -13.13
N VAL A 281 -8.16 -11.78 -11.82
CA VAL A 281 -8.53 -10.51 -11.17
C VAL A 281 -7.34 -9.57 -11.02
N HIS A 282 -6.12 -10.06 -11.19
CA HIS A 282 -4.90 -9.30 -11.05
C HIS A 282 -4.03 -9.45 -12.29
N TYR A 283 -3.44 -8.35 -12.74
CA TYR A 283 -2.52 -8.35 -13.86
C TYR A 283 -1.30 -7.54 -13.51
N ILE A 284 -0.14 -8.05 -13.94
CA ILE A 284 1.13 -7.41 -13.71
C ILE A 284 2.01 -7.57 -14.96
N HIS A 285 2.56 -6.45 -15.42
CA HIS A 285 3.54 -6.41 -16.48
C HIS A 285 4.67 -5.43 -16.08
N PRO A 286 5.96 -5.80 -16.23
CA PRO A 286 6.44 -7.15 -16.53
C PRO A 286 6.06 -8.15 -15.42
N SER A 287 6.08 -9.45 -15.72
CA SER A 287 5.78 -10.48 -14.73
C SER A 287 6.82 -10.47 -13.60
N VAL A 288 6.38 -10.67 -12.36
CA VAL A 288 7.28 -10.80 -11.20
C VAL A 288 7.45 -12.28 -10.84
N MET A 289 8.70 -12.77 -10.92
CA MET A 289 9.09 -14.14 -10.58
C MET A 289 9.56 -14.19 -9.13
N ARG A 290 8.93 -15.04 -8.33
CA ARG A 290 9.32 -15.27 -6.94
C ARG A 290 10.52 -16.20 -6.91
N LEU A 291 11.58 -15.75 -6.23
CA LEU A 291 12.88 -16.40 -6.19
C LEU A 291 13.10 -16.99 -4.80
N PRO A 292 12.90 -18.32 -4.63
CA PRO A 292 13.25 -18.99 -3.39
C PRO A 292 14.77 -19.00 -3.22
N PHE A 293 15.23 -19.05 -1.98
CA PHE A 293 16.63 -19.18 -1.61
C PHE A 293 16.71 -19.93 -0.28
N HIS A 294 17.89 -20.45 0.04
CA HIS A 294 18.14 -21.24 1.23
C HIS A 294 19.61 -21.13 1.63
N LEU A 295 19.93 -21.50 2.86
CA LEU A 295 21.32 -21.66 3.32
C LEU A 295 21.96 -22.91 2.67
N PRO A 296 23.29 -23.06 2.74
CA PRO A 296 23.98 -24.26 2.26
C PRO A 296 23.34 -25.54 2.83
N ASN A 297 23.05 -26.50 1.95
CA ASN A 297 22.42 -27.79 2.28
C ASN A 297 21.03 -27.74 2.93
N GLN A 298 20.34 -26.59 2.88
CA GLN A 298 18.98 -26.42 3.41
C GLN A 298 17.92 -26.27 2.30
N GLN A 299 18.15 -26.85 1.13
CA GLN A 299 17.16 -26.88 0.05
C GLN A 299 15.89 -27.64 0.47
N GLN A 300 14.72 -27.10 0.09
CA GLN A 300 13.46 -27.76 0.33
C GLN A 300 13.31 -28.97 -0.61
N VAL A 301 12.98 -30.13 -0.04
CA VAL A 301 12.69 -31.37 -0.77
C VAL A 301 11.22 -31.72 -0.57
N VAL A 302 10.51 -32.00 -1.66
CA VAL A 302 9.09 -32.40 -1.63
C VAL A 302 9.03 -33.87 -2.04
N TYR A 303 8.35 -34.69 -1.23
CA TYR A 303 8.17 -36.12 -1.43
C TYR A 303 6.76 -36.53 -1.00
N GLY A 304 6.23 -37.59 -1.62
CA GLY A 304 4.96 -38.20 -1.27
C GLY A 304 5.06 -39.13 -0.06
N ALA A 305 3.92 -39.46 0.56
CA ALA A 305 3.88 -40.29 1.76
C ALA A 305 4.46 -41.71 1.56
N ASN A 306 4.49 -42.19 0.32
CA ASN A 306 4.98 -43.53 -0.04
C ASN A 306 6.35 -43.49 -0.74
N ASP A 307 6.97 -42.31 -0.87
CA ASP A 307 8.26 -42.19 -1.52
C ASP A 307 9.37 -42.67 -0.57
N ASP A 308 10.29 -43.46 -1.10
CA ASP A 308 11.49 -43.88 -0.36
C ASP A 308 12.48 -42.71 -0.25
N ILE A 309 12.87 -42.38 0.99
CA ILE A 309 13.67 -41.20 1.31
C ILE A 309 15.05 -41.26 0.66
N ASP A 310 15.70 -42.43 0.67
CA ASP A 310 17.04 -42.59 0.10
C ASP A 310 17.01 -42.42 -1.43
N ASN A 311 16.00 -42.98 -2.08
CA ASN A 311 15.78 -42.78 -3.51
C ASN A 311 15.50 -41.32 -3.85
N VAL A 312 14.71 -40.60 -3.02
CA VAL A 312 14.46 -39.17 -3.21
C VAL A 312 15.76 -38.37 -3.08
N LEU A 313 16.54 -38.59 -2.02
CA LEU A 313 17.78 -37.85 -1.76
C LEU A 313 18.85 -38.11 -2.82
N ASN A 314 18.91 -39.32 -3.38
CA ASN A 314 19.85 -39.68 -4.43
C ASN A 314 19.47 -39.16 -5.83
N GLN A 315 18.30 -38.55 -6.02
CA GLN A 315 17.96 -37.92 -7.28
C GLN A 315 18.83 -36.68 -7.53
N SER A 316 19.53 -36.65 -8.66
CA SER A 316 20.26 -35.47 -9.15
C SER A 316 19.39 -34.20 -9.25
N SER A 317 18.07 -34.40 -9.38
CA SER A 317 17.06 -33.33 -9.44
C SER A 317 16.81 -32.63 -8.10
N VAL A 318 17.13 -33.27 -6.96
CA VAL A 318 16.93 -32.73 -5.60
C VAL A 318 18.01 -31.71 -5.23
N ALA A 319 19.25 -31.90 -5.71
CA ALA A 319 20.34 -30.94 -5.52
C ALA A 319 20.19 -29.65 -6.37
N SER A 320 19.35 -29.68 -7.41
CA SER A 320 19.22 -28.61 -8.40
C SER A 320 18.03 -27.71 -8.08
N SER A 321 18.22 -26.78 -7.14
CA SER A 321 17.23 -25.73 -6.83
C SER A 321 17.34 -24.57 -7.83
N MET A 322 16.30 -23.73 -7.90
CA MET A 322 16.35 -22.48 -8.68
C MET A 322 17.53 -21.60 -8.27
N PHE A 323 17.84 -21.60 -6.97
CA PHE A 323 18.89 -20.80 -6.37
C PHE A 323 20.29 -21.36 -6.67
N THR A 324 20.52 -22.66 -6.51
CA THR A 324 21.83 -23.26 -6.84
C THR A 324 22.11 -23.25 -8.34
N SER A 325 21.08 -23.45 -9.16
CA SER A 325 21.19 -23.39 -10.62
C SER A 325 21.58 -22.00 -11.14
N TRP A 326 21.24 -20.92 -10.43
CA TRP A 326 21.72 -19.57 -10.74
C TRP A 326 23.25 -19.48 -10.64
N MET A 327 23.83 -19.98 -9.55
CA MET A 327 25.28 -20.03 -9.35
C MET A 327 25.97 -20.91 -10.41
N GLU A 328 25.37 -22.05 -10.76
CA GLU A 328 25.88 -22.90 -11.85
C GLU A 328 25.87 -22.17 -13.21
N ARG A 329 24.83 -21.39 -13.51
CA ARG A 329 24.81 -20.61 -14.76
C ARG A 329 25.84 -19.48 -14.76
N ASN A 330 26.17 -18.92 -13.60
CA ASN A 330 27.23 -17.91 -13.50
C ASN A 330 28.60 -18.48 -13.88
N LYS A 331 28.83 -19.80 -13.76
CA LYS A 331 30.06 -20.45 -14.25
C LYS A 331 30.16 -20.46 -15.77
N VAL A 332 29.02 -20.63 -16.45
CA VAL A 332 28.95 -20.86 -17.91
C VAL A 332 28.77 -19.56 -18.70
N TYR A 333 27.85 -18.69 -18.29
CA TYR A 333 27.44 -17.53 -19.09
C TYR A 333 28.10 -16.23 -18.62
N LYS A 334 28.84 -15.55 -19.51
CA LYS A 334 29.44 -14.23 -19.20
C LYS A 334 28.41 -13.18 -18.79
N GLN A 335 27.21 -13.20 -19.37
CA GLN A 335 26.13 -12.26 -19.04
C GLN A 335 25.54 -12.53 -17.66
N ALA A 336 25.46 -13.80 -17.24
CA ALA A 336 24.95 -14.20 -15.93
C ALA A 336 25.77 -13.57 -14.79
N LYS A 337 27.09 -13.45 -14.99
CA LYS A 337 28.01 -12.83 -14.03
C LYS A 337 27.74 -11.34 -13.73
N LYS A 338 26.98 -10.65 -14.59
CA LYS A 338 26.66 -9.22 -14.43
C LYS A 338 25.38 -8.96 -13.66
N LEU A 339 24.64 -10.00 -13.29
CA LEU A 339 23.31 -9.91 -12.69
C LEU A 339 23.33 -10.39 -11.24
N THR A 340 22.62 -9.67 -10.39
CA THR A 340 22.21 -10.18 -9.06
C THR A 340 21.14 -11.27 -9.21
N TYR A 341 20.83 -11.98 -8.13
CA TYR A 341 19.79 -13.00 -8.17
C TYR A 341 18.42 -12.41 -8.55
N VAL A 342 18.10 -11.23 -8.02
CA VAL A 342 16.86 -10.48 -8.28
C VAL A 342 16.75 -10.02 -9.74
N GLU A 343 17.87 -9.66 -10.36
CA GLU A 343 17.93 -9.24 -11.76
C GLU A 343 17.95 -10.42 -12.74
N PHE A 344 18.25 -11.64 -12.27
CA PHE A 344 18.46 -12.81 -13.12
C PHE A 344 17.28 -13.11 -14.07
N PRO A 345 16.01 -13.05 -13.62
CA PRO A 345 14.84 -13.30 -14.47
C PRO A 345 14.66 -12.29 -15.63
N THR A 346 15.40 -11.17 -15.62
CA THR A 346 15.35 -10.20 -16.71
C THR A 346 16.00 -10.73 -17.99
N LYS A 347 16.99 -11.63 -17.86
CA LYS A 347 17.75 -12.20 -18.99
C LYS A 347 17.68 -13.72 -19.07
N PHE A 348 17.21 -14.40 -18.03
CA PHE A 348 17.07 -15.85 -18.00
C PHE A 348 15.64 -16.25 -17.66
N VAL A 349 15.24 -17.44 -18.08
CA VAL A 349 13.94 -18.07 -17.77
C VAL A 349 14.18 -19.42 -17.12
N TRP A 350 13.46 -19.69 -16.03
CA TRP A 350 13.50 -20.98 -15.36
C TRP A 350 12.69 -22.00 -16.16
N LYS A 351 13.31 -23.13 -16.52
CA LYS A 351 12.63 -24.28 -17.12
C LYS A 351 12.45 -25.34 -16.06
N LEU A 352 11.19 -25.60 -15.70
CA LEU A 352 10.83 -26.50 -14.62
C LEU A 352 11.21 -27.95 -14.96
N ASP A 353 10.92 -28.41 -16.17
CA ASP A 353 11.15 -29.78 -16.62
C ASP A 353 12.64 -30.16 -16.55
N SER A 354 13.52 -29.24 -16.93
CA SER A 354 14.97 -29.46 -16.88
C SER A 354 15.63 -28.93 -15.61
N LYS A 355 14.88 -28.29 -14.70
CA LYS A 355 15.38 -27.58 -13.50
C LYS A 355 16.61 -26.69 -13.79
N THR A 356 16.55 -25.93 -14.87
CA THR A 356 17.66 -25.06 -15.29
C THR A 356 17.19 -23.70 -15.77
N TRP A 357 18.04 -22.70 -15.54
CA TRP A 357 17.93 -21.41 -16.21
C TRP A 357 18.45 -21.47 -17.65
N LYS A 358 17.66 -20.98 -18.59
CA LYS A 358 18.07 -20.77 -19.99
C LYS A 358 18.04 -19.28 -20.34
N PRO A 359 18.90 -18.81 -21.24
CA PRO A 359 18.79 -17.45 -21.77
C PRO A 359 17.37 -17.18 -22.28
N ARG A 360 16.86 -16.00 -21.98
CA ARG A 360 15.52 -15.56 -22.38
C ARG A 360 15.58 -15.02 -23.81
N GLU A 361 14.67 -15.50 -24.65
CA GLU A 361 14.56 -15.06 -26.05
C GLU A 361 13.64 -13.83 -26.20
N VAL A 362 12.54 -13.76 -25.44
CA VAL A 362 11.52 -12.70 -25.56
C VAL A 362 11.12 -12.13 -24.20
N GLY A 363 10.91 -10.81 -24.19
CA GLY A 363 10.43 -10.06 -23.04
C GLY A 363 11.43 -10.03 -21.89
N TYR A 364 10.94 -9.74 -20.68
CA TYR A 364 11.71 -9.83 -19.44
C TYR A 364 10.77 -10.00 -18.24
N SER A 365 11.32 -10.43 -17.12
CA SER A 365 10.61 -10.56 -15.83
C SER A 365 11.48 -10.03 -14.71
N ILE A 366 10.85 -9.60 -13.62
CA ILE A 366 11.55 -9.08 -12.45
C ILE A 366 11.58 -10.14 -11.35
N GLY A 367 12.72 -10.34 -10.70
CA GLY A 367 12.82 -11.23 -9.54
C GLY A 367 12.27 -10.58 -8.27
N ARG A 368 11.70 -11.39 -7.37
CA ARG A 368 11.38 -11.01 -6.00
C ARG A 368 11.81 -12.10 -5.03
N ILE A 369 12.67 -11.75 -4.10
CA ILE A 369 13.07 -12.64 -2.99
C ILE A 369 12.05 -12.50 -1.85
N HIS A 370 11.72 -13.60 -1.19
CA HIS A 370 10.81 -13.60 -0.03
C HIS A 370 11.34 -12.73 1.12
N SER A 371 10.41 -12.15 1.88
CA SER A 371 10.77 -11.41 3.10
C SER A 371 11.23 -12.40 4.17
N VAL A 372 12.28 -12.05 4.90
CA VAL A 372 12.85 -12.86 5.98
C VAL A 372 12.99 -11.95 7.20
N SER A 373 12.59 -12.46 8.36
CA SER A 373 12.73 -11.74 9.64
C SER A 373 14.22 -11.59 9.99
N PRO A 374 14.66 -10.43 10.51
CA PRO A 374 16.01 -10.26 11.05
C PRO A 374 16.38 -11.32 12.10
N ASN A 375 15.39 -11.85 12.82
CA ASN A 375 15.59 -12.90 13.84
C ASN A 375 16.08 -14.25 13.26
N LEU A 376 16.01 -14.43 11.93
CA LEU A 376 16.49 -15.66 11.25
C LEU A 376 17.99 -15.59 10.90
N GLY A 377 18.72 -14.61 11.43
CA GLY A 377 20.18 -14.54 11.43
C GLY A 377 20.79 -14.62 10.03
N GLU A 378 21.64 -15.62 9.79
CA GLU A 378 22.36 -15.83 8.52
C GLU A 378 21.44 -15.83 7.28
N THR A 379 20.20 -16.33 7.41
CA THR A 379 19.24 -16.31 6.30
C THR A 379 18.84 -14.88 5.91
N TYR A 380 18.72 -13.99 6.90
CA TYR A 380 18.42 -12.58 6.68
C TYR A 380 19.59 -11.86 6.01
N PHE A 381 20.83 -12.11 6.46
CA PHE A 381 22.01 -11.51 5.85
C PHE A 381 22.24 -12.01 4.42
N LEU A 382 22.06 -13.30 4.18
CA LEU A 382 22.07 -13.86 2.82
C LEU A 382 21.07 -13.13 1.92
N ARG A 383 19.82 -12.95 2.37
CA ARG A 383 18.80 -12.20 1.61
C ARG A 383 19.28 -10.80 1.21
N ILE A 384 19.95 -10.08 2.11
CA ILE A 384 20.51 -8.75 1.82
C ILE A 384 21.55 -8.86 0.70
N LEU A 385 22.51 -9.78 0.84
CA LEU A 385 23.58 -9.99 -0.16
C LEU A 385 23.03 -10.35 -1.54
N LEU A 386 21.96 -11.15 -1.62
CA LEU A 386 21.35 -11.53 -2.90
C LEU A 386 20.77 -10.35 -3.71
N ASN A 387 20.57 -9.19 -3.06
CA ASN A 387 20.18 -7.95 -3.74
C ASN A 387 21.39 -7.12 -4.23
N LYS A 388 22.63 -7.52 -3.91
CA LYS A 388 23.84 -6.73 -4.11
C LYS A 388 24.91 -7.48 -4.90
N VAL A 389 25.16 -8.74 -4.55
CA VAL A 389 26.22 -9.55 -5.14
C VAL A 389 25.83 -10.02 -6.54
N LYS A 390 26.75 -9.83 -7.49
CA LYS A 390 26.57 -10.17 -8.90
C LYS A 390 27.41 -11.37 -9.27
N GLY A 391 26.80 -12.33 -9.96
CA GLY A 391 27.52 -13.43 -10.57
C GLY A 391 28.26 -14.43 -9.67
N PRO A 392 27.87 -14.68 -8.39
CA PRO A 392 28.58 -15.64 -7.55
C PRO A 392 28.45 -17.06 -8.13
N ARG A 393 29.53 -17.83 -8.08
CA ARG A 393 29.59 -19.22 -8.58
C ARG A 393 29.41 -20.27 -7.49
N SER A 394 29.40 -19.85 -6.24
CA SER A 394 29.17 -20.69 -5.06
C SER A 394 28.71 -19.84 -3.87
N PHE A 395 28.35 -20.49 -2.76
CA PHE A 395 27.97 -19.79 -1.53
C PHE A 395 29.13 -18.96 -0.95
N GLU A 396 30.37 -19.43 -1.08
CA GLU A 396 31.57 -18.72 -0.63
C GLU A 396 31.77 -17.41 -1.40
N GLU A 397 31.49 -17.40 -2.70
CA GLU A 397 31.56 -16.19 -3.51
C GLU A 397 30.45 -15.18 -3.17
N ILE A 398 29.34 -15.61 -2.54
CA ILE A 398 28.32 -14.67 -2.05
C ILE A 398 28.86 -13.83 -0.89
N ARG A 399 29.70 -14.42 -0.03
CA ARG A 399 30.31 -13.75 1.12
C ARG A 399 31.72 -13.21 0.83
N MET A 400 32.10 -13.12 -0.44
CA MET A 400 33.40 -12.58 -0.84
C MET A 400 33.33 -11.06 -0.98
N VAL A 401 34.19 -10.35 -0.27
CA VAL A 401 34.28 -8.88 -0.28
C VAL A 401 35.74 -8.50 -0.49
N ASN A 402 36.02 -7.64 -1.47
CA ASN A 402 37.37 -7.18 -1.82
C ASN A 402 38.41 -8.31 -2.06
N GLY A 403 37.96 -9.48 -2.51
CA GLY A 403 38.82 -10.64 -2.78
C GLY A 403 39.02 -11.58 -1.59
N GLU A 404 38.50 -11.24 -0.41
CA GLU A 404 38.55 -12.07 0.79
C GLU A 404 37.20 -12.72 1.09
N ILE A 405 37.21 -13.98 1.53
CA ILE A 405 36.00 -14.71 1.91
C ILE A 405 35.70 -14.42 3.38
N CYS A 406 34.65 -13.65 3.64
CA CYS A 406 34.22 -13.34 5.00
C CYS A 406 33.69 -14.60 5.72
N PRO A 407 33.87 -14.79 7.03
CA PRO A 407 33.46 -16.00 7.75
C PRO A 407 31.97 -16.33 7.67
N SER A 408 31.11 -15.30 7.73
CA SER A 408 29.65 -15.44 7.66
C SER A 408 29.02 -14.48 6.63
N PHE A 409 27.73 -14.67 6.33
CA PHE A 409 26.98 -13.71 5.52
C PHE A 409 26.79 -12.38 6.27
N ARG A 410 26.68 -12.43 7.61
CA ARG A 410 26.66 -11.22 8.45
C ARG A 410 27.93 -10.40 8.28
N ASP A 411 29.09 -11.04 8.37
CA ASP A 411 30.39 -10.35 8.23
C ASP A 411 30.57 -9.75 6.85
N ALA A 412 30.11 -10.43 5.79
CA ALA A 412 30.11 -9.87 4.45
C ALA A 412 29.20 -8.64 4.32
N CYS A 413 28.02 -8.66 4.95
CA CYS A 413 27.16 -7.48 5.01
C CYS A 413 27.84 -6.32 5.75
N TYR A 414 28.54 -6.57 6.86
CA TYR A 414 29.33 -5.56 7.57
C TYR A 414 30.45 -4.99 6.72
N ALA A 415 31.27 -5.85 6.10
CA ALA A 415 32.37 -5.42 5.25
C ALA A 415 31.90 -4.58 4.04
N LEU A 416 30.65 -4.77 3.61
CA LEU A 416 30.00 -3.97 2.56
C LEU A 416 29.30 -2.70 3.07
N GLY A 417 29.34 -2.42 4.38
CA GLY A 417 28.63 -1.27 4.99
C GLY A 417 27.12 -1.36 4.85
N LEU A 418 26.56 -2.57 4.84
CA LEU A 418 25.11 -2.81 4.68
C LEU A 418 24.38 -2.92 6.03
N LEU A 419 25.13 -2.91 7.13
CA LEU A 419 24.64 -2.98 8.50
C LEU A 419 25.26 -1.83 9.28
N ASP A 420 24.45 -1.14 10.09
CA ASP A 420 24.97 -0.24 11.12
C ASP A 420 25.59 -1.08 12.25
N ASP A 421 26.75 -0.67 12.75
CA ASP A 421 27.43 -1.28 13.89
C ASP A 421 27.98 -0.26 14.88
N ASP A 422 28.49 -0.75 16.00
CA ASP A 422 29.02 0.08 17.06
C ASP A 422 30.47 0.56 16.77
N LYS A 423 31.01 0.33 15.57
CA LYS A 423 32.43 0.58 15.28
C LYS A 423 32.76 2.06 15.33
N GLU A 424 31.84 2.93 14.90
CA GLU A 424 31.96 4.38 15.04
C GLU A 424 32.11 4.77 16.52
N TYR A 425 31.32 4.18 17.42
CA TYR A 425 31.46 4.38 18.86
C TYR A 425 32.78 3.82 19.39
N ILE A 426 33.22 2.65 18.93
CA ILE A 426 34.50 2.05 19.34
C ILE A 426 35.69 2.91 18.89
N GLU A 427 35.67 3.44 17.66
CA GLU A 427 36.70 4.33 17.13
C GLU A 427 36.68 5.68 17.85
N ALA A 428 35.50 6.26 18.09
CA ALA A 428 35.34 7.47 18.87
C ALA A 428 35.84 7.31 20.32
N ILE A 429 35.59 6.16 20.97
CA ILE A 429 36.12 5.85 22.30
C ILE A 429 37.64 5.72 22.27
N LYS A 430 38.21 5.08 21.24
CA LYS A 430 39.67 4.99 21.07
C LYS A 430 40.29 6.36 20.83
N GLU A 431 39.67 7.23 20.05
CA GLU A 431 40.12 8.60 19.81
C GLU A 431 40.02 9.44 21.09
N ALA A 432 38.89 9.36 21.81
CA ALA A 432 38.68 10.03 23.09
C ALA A 432 39.71 9.57 24.14
N SER A 433 40.16 8.31 24.09
CA SER A 433 41.21 7.78 24.98
C SER A 433 42.59 8.44 24.84
N LEU A 434 42.81 9.20 23.76
CA LEU A 434 44.02 10.00 23.58
C LEU A 434 43.97 11.33 24.36
N SER A 435 42.78 11.80 24.73
CA SER A 435 42.54 13.15 25.29
C SER A 435 41.84 13.17 26.65
N LEU A 436 41.15 12.10 27.01
CA LEU A 436 40.37 11.96 28.25
C LEU A 436 40.95 10.85 29.12
N ASN A 437 40.75 10.96 30.43
CA ASN A 437 41.13 9.90 31.36
C ASN A 437 40.07 8.78 31.42
N GLU A 438 40.45 7.64 31.99
CA GLU A 438 39.62 6.43 32.02
C GLU A 438 38.25 6.65 32.69
N ASP A 439 38.20 7.44 33.77
CA ASP A 439 36.96 7.76 34.48
C ASP A 439 36.02 8.65 33.65
N GLN A 440 36.56 9.63 32.91
CA GLN A 440 35.80 10.49 32.02
C GLN A 440 35.22 9.71 30.83
N ILE A 441 36.01 8.83 30.22
CA ILE A 441 35.56 7.96 29.12
C ILE A 441 34.48 7.01 29.62
N LYS A 442 34.68 6.42 30.80
CA LYS A 442 33.71 5.55 31.44
C LYS A 442 32.40 6.28 31.72
N ASN A 443 32.44 7.51 32.25
CA ASN A 443 31.24 8.30 32.52
C ASN A 443 30.48 8.66 31.22
N LEU A 444 31.18 9.09 30.17
CA LEU A 444 30.57 9.36 28.86
C LEU A 444 29.97 8.10 28.23
N THR A 445 30.67 6.96 28.33
CA THR A 445 30.17 5.68 27.83
C THR A 445 28.93 5.22 28.61
N LEU A 446 28.92 5.40 29.93
CA LEU A 446 27.75 5.11 30.77
C LEU A 446 26.59 6.04 30.46
N PHE A 447 26.86 7.30 30.13
CA PHE A 447 25.86 8.25 29.67
C PHE A 447 25.25 7.82 28.34
N ASP A 448 26.06 7.47 27.34
CA ASP A 448 25.57 6.99 26.04
C ASP A 448 24.79 5.67 26.18
N ILE A 449 25.27 4.73 27.00
CA ILE A 449 24.54 3.49 27.31
C ILE A 449 23.23 3.81 28.04
N GLU A 450 23.21 4.76 28.99
CA GLU A 450 21.98 5.20 29.64
C GLU A 450 21.03 5.82 28.60
N GLN A 451 21.50 6.65 27.67
CA GLN A 451 20.67 7.18 26.57
C GLN A 451 20.11 6.08 25.66
N ILE A 452 20.90 5.07 25.30
CA ILE A 452 20.47 3.93 24.48
C ILE A 452 19.47 3.06 25.25
N LEU A 453 19.72 2.78 26.53
CA LEU A 453 18.80 2.02 27.38
C LEU A 453 17.49 2.79 27.57
N LEU A 454 17.56 4.10 27.78
CA LEU A 454 16.39 4.99 27.82
C LEU A 454 15.65 4.95 26.47
N CYS A 455 16.36 4.92 25.33
CA CYS A 455 15.80 4.65 23.99
C CYS A 455 15.05 3.34 23.85
N ASN A 456 15.38 2.36 24.67
CA ASN A 456 14.74 1.05 24.69
C ASN A 456 13.88 0.82 25.95
N ASN A 457 13.42 1.89 26.61
CA ASN A 457 12.59 1.86 27.84
C ASN A 457 13.22 1.05 29.00
N SER A 458 14.53 1.10 29.12
CA SER A 458 15.34 0.52 30.19
C SER A 458 16.23 1.60 30.83
N SER A 459 17.02 1.23 31.84
CA SER A 459 18.00 2.11 32.48
C SER A 459 19.08 1.25 33.14
N LEU A 460 20.29 1.78 33.26
CA LEU A 460 21.39 1.21 34.04
C LEU A 460 20.96 0.94 35.50
N LYS A 461 19.98 1.69 36.02
CA LYS A 461 19.38 1.45 37.36
C LYS A 461 18.79 0.04 37.53
N LYS A 462 18.43 -0.64 36.43
CA LYS A 462 17.92 -2.03 36.47
C LYS A 462 19.03 -3.08 36.64
N PHE A 463 20.30 -2.69 36.49
CA PHE A 463 21.44 -3.58 36.56
C PHE A 463 22.27 -3.25 37.82
N THR A 464 22.02 -3.97 38.91
CA THR A 464 22.55 -3.69 40.26
C THR A 464 24.08 -3.64 40.38
N ARG A 465 24.82 -4.15 39.39
CA ARG A 465 26.29 -4.13 39.36
C ARG A 465 26.88 -3.06 38.42
N MET A 466 26.05 -2.33 37.69
CA MET A 466 26.52 -1.31 36.75
C MET A 466 26.56 0.08 37.44
N PRO A 467 27.67 0.83 37.30
CA PRO A 467 27.75 2.21 37.76
C PRO A 467 26.80 3.12 36.96
N LEU A 468 26.36 4.22 37.57
CA LEU A 468 25.52 5.24 36.93
C LEU A 468 26.37 6.42 36.46
N PRO A 469 25.97 7.14 35.39
CA PRO A 469 26.62 8.38 35.00
C PRO A 469 26.39 9.49 36.05
N ASP A 470 27.30 10.46 36.12
CA ASP A 470 27.23 11.55 37.11
C ASP A 470 25.93 12.38 37.01
N ASP A 471 25.33 12.72 38.16
CA ASP A 471 23.97 13.30 38.28
C ASP A 471 23.76 14.62 37.49
N ASP A 472 24.81 15.42 37.29
CA ASP A 472 24.72 16.66 36.48
C ASP A 472 24.45 16.37 34.99
N SER A 473 24.78 15.16 34.51
CA SER A 473 24.44 14.70 33.15
C SER A 473 23.08 13.99 33.07
N VAL A 474 22.55 13.47 34.19
CA VAL A 474 21.33 12.63 34.25
C VAL A 474 20.08 13.40 34.68
N SER A 475 20.23 14.61 35.23
CA SER A 475 19.13 15.46 35.72
C SER A 475 18.04 15.83 34.70
N SER A 476 18.23 15.52 33.41
CA SER A 476 17.21 15.67 32.36
C SER A 476 16.30 14.45 32.16
N SER A 477 16.42 13.38 32.97
CA SER A 477 15.61 12.16 32.85
C SER A 477 14.16 12.36 33.35
N ASN A 478 13.40 13.21 32.66
CA ASN A 478 11.94 13.19 32.65
C ASN A 478 11.48 11.85 32.04
N ASN A 479 10.36 11.30 32.54
CA ASN A 479 9.74 10.08 32.02
C ASN A 479 9.67 10.17 30.49
N ARG A 480 10.46 9.37 29.77
CA ARG A 480 10.64 9.51 28.33
C ARG A 480 9.33 9.47 27.53
N LEU A 481 8.32 8.70 27.96
CA LEU A 481 7.00 8.72 27.29
C LEU A 481 6.29 10.07 27.45
N ILE A 482 6.56 10.75 28.56
CA ILE A 482 6.11 12.11 28.82
C ILE A 482 7.00 13.10 28.06
N SER A 483 8.32 12.93 28.06
CA SER A 483 9.25 13.77 27.31
C SER A 483 9.01 13.70 25.80
N GLU A 484 8.81 12.52 25.21
CA GLU A 484 8.46 12.33 23.79
C GLU A 484 7.12 12.99 23.45
N GLU A 485 6.15 13.00 24.38
CA GLU A 485 4.84 13.63 24.17
C GLU A 485 4.83 15.14 24.55
N LEU A 486 5.91 15.66 25.14
CA LEU A 486 6.11 17.07 25.50
C LEU A 486 7.19 17.76 24.66
N ASP A 487 8.06 17.02 23.97
CA ASP A 487 9.16 17.49 23.11
C ASP A 487 8.67 17.76 21.69
N TYR A 488 7.60 18.55 21.60
CA TYR A 488 7.10 19.03 20.32
C TYR A 488 7.45 20.50 20.12
N ASP A 489 7.82 20.86 18.89
CA ASP A 489 7.93 22.25 18.47
C ASP A 489 6.55 22.94 18.59
N MET A 490 6.35 23.67 19.69
CA MET A 490 5.09 24.32 20.04
C MET A 490 4.66 25.39 19.02
N PRO A 491 5.55 26.29 18.55
CA PRO A 491 5.24 27.18 17.42
C PRO A 491 4.76 26.45 16.17
N TYR A 492 5.42 25.35 15.79
CA TYR A 492 5.02 24.54 14.64
C TYR A 492 3.67 23.85 14.85
N LEU A 493 3.46 23.23 16.03
CA LEU A 493 2.20 22.57 16.37
C LEU A 493 1.04 23.56 16.39
N LYS A 494 1.23 24.77 16.93
CA LYS A 494 0.19 25.80 16.98
C LYS A 494 -0.22 26.23 15.57
N LYS A 495 0.75 26.48 14.69
CA LYS A 495 0.50 26.75 13.26
C LYS A 495 -0.19 25.58 12.55
N LYS A 496 0.15 24.35 12.91
CA LYS A 496 -0.48 23.14 12.38
C LYS A 496 -1.92 22.99 12.88
N PHE A 497 -2.18 23.27 14.15
CA PHE A 497 -3.52 23.24 14.74
C PHE A 497 -4.43 24.31 14.14
N ASP A 498 -3.94 25.54 13.98
CA ASP A 498 -4.69 26.63 13.36
C ASP A 498 -5.15 26.25 11.95
N ARG A 499 -4.28 25.61 11.17
CA ARG A 499 -4.63 25.06 9.84
C ARG A 499 -5.66 23.94 9.93
N LEU A 500 -5.47 23.01 10.86
CA LEU A 500 -6.33 21.82 10.97
C LEU A 500 -7.73 22.19 11.44
N SER A 501 -7.84 23.09 12.42
CA SER A 501 -9.09 23.52 13.03
C SER A 501 -9.99 24.27 12.04
N ILE A 502 -9.43 25.14 11.19
CA ILE A 502 -10.18 25.88 10.16
C ILE A 502 -10.88 24.93 9.18
N ALA A 503 -10.25 23.81 8.84
CA ALA A 503 -10.76 22.85 7.87
C ALA A 503 -11.64 21.74 8.49
N LEU A 504 -11.97 21.82 9.79
CA LEU A 504 -12.96 20.93 10.40
C LEU A 504 -14.36 21.22 9.85
N THR A 505 -15.10 20.16 9.57
CA THR A 505 -16.53 20.24 9.26
C THR A 505 -17.34 20.64 10.50
N SER A 506 -18.59 21.09 10.34
CA SER A 506 -19.47 21.44 11.47
C SER A 506 -19.67 20.28 12.45
N GLU A 507 -19.88 19.07 11.94
CA GLU A 507 -20.06 17.87 12.78
C GLU A 507 -18.76 17.46 13.47
N GLN A 508 -17.64 17.45 12.74
CA GLN A 508 -16.32 17.20 13.35
C GLN A 508 -15.96 18.26 14.38
N ARG A 509 -16.36 19.51 14.17
CA ARG A 509 -16.15 20.62 15.10
C ARG A 509 -16.98 20.43 16.36
N ASN A 510 -18.25 20.05 16.25
CA ASN A 510 -19.07 19.71 17.42
C ASN A 510 -18.44 18.57 18.23
N ILE A 511 -18.04 17.47 17.57
CA ILE A 511 -17.36 16.33 18.25
C ILE A 511 -16.03 16.78 18.87
N PHE A 512 -15.27 17.61 18.16
CA PHE A 512 -14.02 18.16 18.67
C PHE A 512 -14.25 19.02 19.91
N ASP A 513 -15.23 19.91 19.88
CA ASP A 513 -15.57 20.83 20.97
C ASP A 513 -16.07 20.05 22.20
N ASP A 514 -16.90 19.02 22.02
CA ASP A 514 -17.36 18.14 23.10
C ASP A 514 -16.19 17.43 23.79
N ILE A 515 -15.29 16.82 23.02
CA ILE A 515 -14.12 16.11 23.55
C ILE A 515 -13.15 17.09 24.22
N MET A 516 -12.87 18.24 23.59
CA MET A 516 -11.97 19.25 24.16
C MET A 516 -12.55 19.89 25.42
N THR A 517 -13.87 20.06 25.51
CA THR A 517 -14.54 20.55 26.72
C THR A 517 -14.38 19.55 27.86
N ALA A 518 -14.61 18.25 27.61
CA ALA A 518 -14.38 17.20 28.60
C ALA A 518 -12.92 17.14 29.08
N ILE A 519 -11.95 17.32 28.16
CA ILE A 519 -10.52 17.41 28.50
C ILE A 519 -10.23 18.65 29.34
N LYS A 520 -10.77 19.82 28.97
CA LYS A 520 -10.55 21.08 29.68
C LYS A 520 -11.13 21.08 31.09
N ASN A 521 -12.29 20.46 31.27
CA ASN A 521 -12.98 20.37 32.54
C ASN A 521 -12.52 19.19 33.42
N ASN A 522 -11.60 18.35 32.92
CA ASN A 522 -11.16 17.11 33.59
C ASN A 522 -12.32 16.16 33.97
N GLU A 523 -13.39 16.13 33.17
CA GLU A 523 -14.59 15.32 33.44
C GLU A 523 -14.37 13.83 33.14
N GLY A 524 -13.31 13.48 32.41
CA GLY A 524 -13.09 12.13 31.89
C GLY A 524 -14.17 11.72 30.88
N GLY A 525 -14.02 10.55 30.26
CA GLY A 525 -15.05 10.02 29.36
C GLY A 525 -14.52 9.06 28.31
N VAL A 526 -15.43 8.24 27.76
CA VAL A 526 -15.16 7.34 26.63
C VAL A 526 -16.00 7.80 25.45
N PHE A 527 -15.31 8.26 24.40
CA PHE A 527 -15.96 8.79 23.20
C PHE A 527 -15.77 7.81 22.04
N PHE A 528 -16.88 7.30 21.50
CA PHE A 528 -16.86 6.45 20.31
C PHE A 528 -17.27 7.26 19.08
N VAL A 529 -16.28 7.63 18.26
CA VAL A 529 -16.54 8.38 17.02
C VAL A 529 -16.73 7.40 15.86
N TYR A 530 -17.99 7.19 15.50
CA TYR A 530 -18.38 6.36 14.37
C TYR A 530 -18.51 7.17 13.08
N GLY A 531 -18.24 6.54 11.94
CA GLY A 531 -18.49 7.12 10.62
C GLY A 531 -17.93 6.25 9.50
N TYR A 532 -18.46 6.34 8.30
CA TYR A 532 -18.03 5.48 7.18
C TYR A 532 -16.66 5.89 6.61
N GLY A 533 -16.07 5.05 5.74
CA GLY A 533 -14.78 5.36 5.13
C GLY A 533 -14.81 6.67 4.32
N GLY A 534 -13.88 7.60 4.60
CA GLY A 534 -13.81 8.89 3.90
C GLY A 534 -14.37 10.09 4.67
N THR A 535 -14.96 9.90 5.86
CA THR A 535 -15.50 10.99 6.70
C THR A 535 -14.47 11.84 7.44
N GLY A 536 -13.19 11.67 7.13
CA GLY A 536 -12.13 12.40 7.81
C GLY A 536 -11.96 12.04 9.30
N LYS A 537 -12.39 10.86 9.78
CA LYS A 537 -12.10 10.42 11.17
C LYS A 537 -10.62 10.57 11.54
N THR A 538 -9.72 10.12 10.67
CA THR A 538 -8.27 10.28 10.86
C THR A 538 -7.86 11.76 10.94
N TYR A 539 -8.54 12.63 10.19
CA TYR A 539 -8.30 14.07 10.23
C TYR A 539 -8.77 14.67 11.56
N LEU A 540 -9.94 14.28 12.06
CA LEU A 540 -10.44 14.65 13.39
C LEU A 540 -9.48 14.18 14.50
N TRP A 541 -9.05 12.91 14.47
CA TRP A 541 -8.09 12.38 15.45
C TRP A 541 -6.74 13.11 15.41
N LYS A 542 -6.22 13.43 14.22
CA LYS A 542 -5.02 14.29 14.08
C LYS A 542 -5.25 15.67 14.67
N THR A 543 -6.42 16.26 14.46
CA THR A 543 -6.74 17.62 14.93
C THR A 543 -6.84 17.63 16.46
N LEU A 544 -7.53 16.67 17.06
CA LEU A 544 -7.59 16.46 18.52
C LEU A 544 -6.19 16.27 19.12
N SER A 545 -5.42 15.32 18.58
CA SER A 545 -4.05 15.08 19.06
C SER A 545 -3.16 16.32 18.96
N THR A 546 -3.27 17.08 17.87
CA THR A 546 -2.50 18.33 17.70
C THR A 546 -2.97 19.39 18.69
N ALA A 547 -4.28 19.53 18.92
CA ALA A 547 -4.85 20.51 19.85
C ALA A 547 -4.41 20.27 21.30
N VAL A 548 -4.48 19.03 21.77
CA VAL A 548 -4.09 18.66 23.13
C VAL A 548 -2.58 18.82 23.29
N ARG A 549 -1.77 18.42 22.30
CA ARG A 549 -0.32 18.66 22.32
C ARG A 549 0.04 20.15 22.28
N CYS A 550 -0.74 21.00 21.59
CA CYS A 550 -0.57 22.47 21.64
C CYS A 550 -0.78 23.06 23.04
N ASN A 551 -1.51 22.38 23.91
CA ASN A 551 -1.69 22.76 25.31
C ASN A 551 -0.62 22.14 26.23
N ALA A 552 0.45 21.56 25.67
CA ALA A 552 1.49 20.82 26.39
C ALA A 552 0.91 19.66 27.22
N GLN A 553 -0.16 19.03 26.71
CA GLN A 553 -0.79 17.86 27.32
C GLN A 553 -0.45 16.59 26.53
N ILE A 554 -0.43 15.46 27.23
CA ILE A 554 -0.01 14.16 26.68
C ILE A 554 -1.16 13.51 25.89
N VAL A 555 -0.88 12.99 24.69
CA VAL A 555 -1.84 12.19 23.90
C VAL A 555 -1.21 10.91 23.35
N LEU A 556 -1.74 9.77 23.75
CA LEU A 556 -1.27 8.46 23.28
C LEU A 556 -2.07 7.99 22.05
N ASN A 557 -1.53 8.22 20.85
CA ASN A 557 -2.13 7.74 19.61
C ASN A 557 -1.85 6.25 19.40
N VAL A 558 -2.91 5.44 19.33
CA VAL A 558 -2.81 3.99 19.08
C VAL A 558 -3.72 3.51 17.96
N ALA A 559 -3.34 2.40 17.31
CA ALA A 559 -4.17 1.71 16.33
C ALA A 559 -4.07 0.18 16.46
N SER A 560 -5.02 -0.54 15.86
CA SER A 560 -5.03 -2.02 15.88
C SER A 560 -3.97 -2.66 14.98
N SER A 561 -3.50 -1.97 13.94
CA SER A 561 -2.46 -2.46 13.04
C SER A 561 -1.32 -1.46 12.87
N GLY A 562 -0.11 -1.95 12.58
CA GLY A 562 1.07 -1.10 12.39
C GLY A 562 0.91 -0.14 11.20
N ILE A 563 0.14 -0.53 10.18
CA ILE A 563 -0.15 0.36 9.03
C ILE A 563 -1.10 1.48 9.44
N ALA A 564 -2.12 1.19 10.25
CA ALA A 564 -3.06 2.19 10.74
C ALA A 564 -2.41 3.16 11.73
N SER A 565 -1.44 2.71 12.52
CA SER A 565 -0.76 3.56 13.50
C SER A 565 0.07 4.66 12.84
N LEU A 566 0.68 4.38 11.68
CA LEU A 566 1.41 5.36 10.88
C LEU A 566 0.54 6.52 10.36
N LEU A 567 -0.79 6.42 10.45
CA LEU A 567 -1.69 7.49 10.07
C LEU A 567 -1.83 8.57 11.15
N LEU A 568 -1.36 8.32 12.38
CA LEU A 568 -1.37 9.26 13.48
C LEU A 568 0.07 9.69 13.79
N THR A 569 0.27 10.94 14.19
CA THR A 569 1.60 11.45 14.58
C THR A 569 2.07 10.63 15.79
N ASP A 570 3.25 10.01 15.67
CA ASP A 570 3.84 9.08 16.66
C ASP A 570 2.94 7.91 17.04
N GLY A 571 2.03 7.52 16.13
CA GLY A 571 1.10 6.44 16.36
C GLY A 571 1.79 5.07 16.41
N ARG A 572 1.50 4.30 17.45
CA ARG A 572 1.98 2.91 17.62
C ARG A 572 0.81 1.93 17.62
N THR A 573 1.08 0.63 17.49
CA THR A 573 0.02 -0.37 17.71
C THR A 573 -0.38 -0.37 19.19
N ALA A 574 -1.63 -0.69 19.51
CA ALA A 574 -2.06 -0.84 20.90
C ALA A 574 -1.19 -1.88 21.65
N HIS A 575 -0.87 -2.99 20.99
CA HIS A 575 0.04 -4.02 21.50
C HIS A 575 1.43 -3.47 21.83
N SER A 576 2.00 -2.63 20.97
CA SER A 576 3.32 -2.03 21.21
C SER A 576 3.28 -0.91 22.24
N ARG A 577 2.24 -0.06 22.23
CA ARG A 577 2.15 1.11 23.12
C ARG A 577 1.81 0.73 24.55
N PHE A 578 0.98 -0.29 24.74
CA PHE A 578 0.51 -0.73 26.06
C PHE A 578 1.08 -2.09 26.50
N ILE A 579 1.99 -2.68 25.71
CA ILE A 579 2.61 -3.98 26.00
C ILE A 579 1.54 -5.07 26.22
N ILE A 580 0.51 -5.08 25.36
CA ILE A 580 -0.56 -6.07 25.43
C ILE A 580 0.01 -7.41 24.94
N PRO A 581 -0.04 -8.49 25.74
CA PRO A 581 0.47 -9.80 25.35
C PRO A 581 -0.22 -10.34 24.10
N LEU A 582 0.55 -10.89 23.15
CA LEU A 582 0.01 -11.60 21.98
C LEU A 582 -0.19 -13.07 22.34
N VAL A 583 -1.43 -13.55 22.34
CA VAL A 583 -1.75 -14.98 22.44
C VAL A 583 -1.71 -15.56 21.03
N LEU A 584 -0.64 -16.28 20.70
CA LEU A 584 -0.31 -16.74 19.34
C LEU A 584 -1.10 -17.98 18.86
N THR A 585 -2.18 -18.38 19.54
CA THR A 585 -2.88 -19.64 19.26
C THR A 585 -4.06 -19.52 18.29
N GLU A 586 -4.40 -18.32 17.80
CA GLU A 586 -5.47 -18.15 16.81
C GLU A 586 -4.90 -17.74 15.45
N VAL A 587 -4.87 -18.71 14.53
CA VAL A 587 -4.58 -18.51 13.11
C VAL A 587 -5.90 -18.20 12.41
N HIS A 588 -6.10 -16.95 11.98
CA HIS A 588 -7.21 -16.54 11.10
C HIS A 588 -6.79 -16.44 9.63
#